data_AF-A0A6L0XXN6-F1
#
_entry.id   AF-A0A6L0XXN6-F1
#
_cell.length_a   1.000
_cell.length_b   1.000
_cell.length_c   1.000
_cell.angle_alpha   90.00
_cell.angle_beta   90.00
_cell.angle_gamma   90.00
#
_symmetry.space_group_name_H-M   'P 1'
#
loop_
_entity.id
_entity.type
_entity.pdbx_description
1 polymer ?
#
loop_
_entity_poly.entity_id
_entity_poly.type
_entity_poly.pdbx_seq_one_letter_code
_entity_poly.pdbx_strand_id
1 'polypeptide(L)'
;MSIRRSLYEGFKNVHNKLHNVKTTSDFQTTGRLTPKEFVEAGDELVQKNPVWQWVGGPESVQDYLPKEKKCIVYRGAPCTERAPVDSTNASPEAVDEDDFVLTEATQVALPATALEEEKVLTWDEDDDDSGEEDVVATATDNSNLRVYDVYIVYDKYYQTPRMYLVGYASDHVTPLSMGQMKEDVYRSNYGKTVTIDPHPVLSIPCISIHPCRHAETMRSLMHRMQENYNREKANDPNAEPFVFPTHLALLLFLKFISTVLPTIQYDVSSGFHLV
;
A
#
# COMPACT_ATOMS: atom_id res chain seq x y z
N MET A 1 -19.10 12.89 13.56
CA MET A 1 -17.65 12.78 13.82
C MET A 1 -17.39 13.14 15.28
N SER A 2 -16.74 12.26 16.03
CA SER A 2 -16.64 12.33 17.51
C SER A 2 -15.73 13.47 17.98
N ILE A 3 -16.19 14.27 18.96
CA ILE A 3 -15.47 15.39 19.61
C ILE A 3 -14.04 15.02 20.00
N ARG A 4 -13.81 13.77 20.39
CA ARG A 4 -12.49 13.21 20.73
C ARG A 4 -11.47 13.32 19.59
N ARG A 5 -11.90 13.14 18.34
CA ARG A 5 -11.02 13.22 17.16
C ARG A 5 -10.59 14.66 16.87
N SER A 6 -11.53 15.61 16.99
CA SER A 6 -11.24 17.03 16.80
C SER A 6 -10.24 17.53 17.86
N LEU A 7 -10.40 17.10 19.12
CA LEU A 7 -9.45 17.40 20.20
C LEU A 7 -8.08 16.77 19.95
N TYR A 8 -8.05 15.52 19.48
CA TYR A 8 -6.81 14.81 19.15
C TYR A 8 -6.04 15.48 18.00
N GLU A 9 -6.71 15.82 16.90
CA GLU A 9 -6.08 16.55 15.77
C GLU A 9 -5.63 17.95 16.18
N GLY A 10 -6.39 18.63 17.05
CA GLY A 10 -5.98 19.89 17.66
C GLY A 10 -4.68 19.77 18.46
N PHE A 11 -4.61 18.78 19.35
CA PHE A 11 -3.41 18.49 20.15
C PHE A 11 -2.23 18.11 19.25
N LYS A 12 -2.45 17.23 18.27
CA LYS A 12 -1.44 16.80 17.29
C LYS A 12 -0.84 18.00 16.55
N ASN A 13 -1.67 18.92 16.09
CA ASN A 13 -1.20 20.12 15.40
C ASN A 13 -0.37 21.04 16.30
N VAL A 14 -0.74 21.18 17.58
CA VAL A 14 0.05 21.94 18.56
C VAL A 14 1.39 21.26 18.84
N HIS A 15 1.37 19.94 19.08
CA HIS A 15 2.57 19.14 19.30
C HIS A 15 3.53 19.22 18.09
N ASN A 16 3.01 19.10 16.88
CA ASN A 16 3.79 19.21 15.65
C ASN A 16 4.41 20.60 15.45
N LYS A 17 3.79 21.67 15.95
CA LYS A 17 4.39 23.02 15.92
C LYS A 17 5.48 23.20 16.98
N LEU A 18 5.34 22.56 18.14
CA LEU A 18 6.23 22.75 19.27
C LEU A 18 7.46 21.83 19.23
N HIS A 19 7.32 20.61 18.71
CA HIS A 19 8.40 19.64 18.66
C HIS A 19 9.20 19.71 17.36
N ASN A 20 10.53 19.73 17.54
CA ASN A 20 11.49 19.66 16.45
C ASN A 20 11.41 18.32 15.72
N VAL A 21 11.81 18.36 14.46
CA VAL A 21 11.89 17.20 13.57
C VAL A 21 12.94 16.23 14.08
N LYS A 22 12.64 14.92 13.98
CA LYS A 22 13.59 13.86 14.32
C LYS A 22 14.71 13.79 13.28
N THR A 23 15.95 13.79 13.75
CA THR A 23 17.16 13.75 12.91
C THR A 23 17.98 12.48 13.08
N THR A 24 17.78 11.74 14.17
CA THR A 24 18.55 10.53 14.49
C THR A 24 17.80 9.28 14.03
N SER A 25 18.49 8.40 13.32
CA SER A 25 17.97 7.10 12.89
C SER A 25 17.86 6.14 14.07
N ASP A 26 16.68 5.57 14.26
CA ASP A 26 16.35 4.53 15.22
C ASP A 26 15.26 3.61 14.63
N PHE A 27 15.22 3.52 13.30
CA PHE A 27 14.15 2.81 12.58
C PHE A 27 14.09 1.34 12.99
N GLN A 28 15.23 0.66 13.04
CA GLN A 28 15.27 -0.78 13.36
C GLN A 28 14.72 -1.11 14.76
N THR A 29 14.86 -0.20 15.74
CA THR A 29 14.40 -0.44 17.12
C THR A 29 12.98 0.05 17.37
N THR A 30 12.56 1.13 16.70
CA THR A 30 11.28 1.81 16.98
C THR A 30 10.24 1.64 15.88
N GLY A 31 10.65 1.26 14.67
CA GLY A 31 9.82 1.32 13.46
C GLY A 31 9.49 2.74 13.00
N ARG A 32 10.17 3.77 13.52
CA ARG A 32 9.91 5.18 13.17
C ARG A 32 10.96 5.72 12.22
N LEU A 33 10.53 6.49 11.24
CA LEU A 33 11.36 7.11 10.22
C LEU A 33 11.59 8.59 10.52
N THR A 34 12.78 9.08 10.22
CA THR A 34 13.05 10.51 10.07
C THR A 34 12.57 11.01 8.70
N PRO A 35 12.36 12.32 8.50
CA PRO A 35 12.00 12.83 7.17
C PRO A 35 13.07 12.58 6.12
N LYS A 36 14.35 12.58 6.52
CA LYS A 36 15.45 12.27 5.61
C LYS A 36 15.36 10.81 5.12
N GLU A 37 15.18 9.87 6.03
CA GLU A 37 14.98 8.45 5.68
C GLU A 37 13.71 8.23 4.88
N PHE A 38 12.63 8.97 5.16
CA PHE A 38 11.42 8.91 4.34
C PHE A 38 11.67 9.35 2.90
N VAL A 39 12.47 10.40 2.69
CA VAL A 39 12.84 10.87 1.36
C VAL A 39 13.73 9.84 0.66
N GLU A 40 14.75 9.31 1.34
CA GLU A 40 15.63 8.27 0.79
C GLU A 40 14.85 7.00 0.42
N ALA A 41 13.92 6.57 1.28
CA ALA A 41 13.08 5.42 1.01
C ALA A 41 12.04 5.66 -0.10
N GLY A 42 11.59 6.91 -0.26
CA GLY A 42 10.74 7.31 -1.38
C GLY A 42 11.50 7.35 -2.70
N ASP A 43 12.74 7.82 -2.70
CA ASP A 43 13.61 7.79 -3.89
C ASP A 43 13.86 6.36 -4.36
N GLU A 44 14.15 5.45 -3.43
CA GLU A 44 14.31 4.04 -3.74
C GLU A 44 13.02 3.40 -4.28
N LEU A 45 11.87 3.73 -3.68
CA LEU A 45 10.56 3.23 -4.14
C LEU A 45 10.29 3.67 -5.58
N VAL A 46 10.47 4.95 -5.88
CA VAL A 46 10.27 5.51 -7.24
C VAL A 46 11.27 4.91 -8.23
N GLN A 47 12.51 4.68 -7.81
CA GLN A 47 13.53 4.07 -8.66
C GLN A 47 13.23 2.61 -9.00
N LYS A 48 12.76 1.81 -8.03
CA LYS A 48 12.44 0.39 -8.25
C LYS A 48 11.09 0.20 -8.95
N ASN A 49 10.11 1.04 -8.64
CA ASN A 49 8.72 0.89 -9.07
C ASN A 49 8.26 2.23 -9.70
N PRO A 50 8.53 2.46 -11.00
CA PRO A 50 8.27 3.75 -11.67
C PRO A 50 6.79 4.17 -11.74
N VAL A 51 5.87 3.28 -11.37
CA VAL A 51 4.45 3.61 -11.16
C VAL A 51 4.23 4.58 -10.01
N TRP A 52 5.16 4.60 -9.05
CA TRP A 52 5.20 5.58 -7.96
C TRP A 52 5.96 6.83 -8.40
N GLN A 53 5.44 8.00 -8.05
CA GLN A 53 6.03 9.28 -8.43
C GLN A 53 5.98 10.28 -7.28
N TRP A 54 7.02 11.09 -7.14
CA TRP A 54 7.00 12.22 -6.22
C TRP A 54 6.08 13.33 -6.71
N VAL A 55 5.35 13.91 -5.75
CA VAL A 55 4.48 15.05 -5.96
C VAL A 55 4.92 16.16 -5.02
N GLY A 56 5.18 17.32 -5.63
CA GLY A 56 5.48 18.55 -4.91
C GLY A 56 4.23 19.19 -4.32
N GLY A 57 4.44 20.19 -3.47
CA GLY A 57 3.35 20.94 -2.85
C GLY A 57 3.79 22.35 -2.45
N PRO A 58 2.84 23.17 -1.96
CA PRO A 58 3.17 24.49 -1.44
C PRO A 58 4.18 24.39 -0.29
N GLU A 59 5.12 25.33 -0.22
CA GLU A 59 6.19 25.34 0.80
C GLU A 59 5.66 25.46 2.23
N SER A 60 4.47 26.03 2.41
CA SER A 60 3.78 26.13 3.70
C SER A 60 3.34 24.78 4.27
N VAL A 61 3.28 23.73 3.45
CA VAL A 61 2.88 22.38 3.84
C VAL A 61 4.13 21.53 4.02
N GLN A 62 4.28 20.98 5.23
CA GLN A 62 5.40 20.09 5.61
C GLN A 62 6.77 20.73 5.31
N ASP A 63 7.06 21.87 5.93
CA ASP A 63 8.31 22.63 5.83
C ASP A 63 9.59 21.79 6.02
N TYR A 64 9.49 20.70 6.77
CA TYR A 64 10.56 19.73 7.02
C TYR A 64 10.86 18.76 5.86
N LEU A 65 10.11 18.81 4.76
CA LEU A 65 10.36 18.03 3.53
C LEU A 65 10.71 18.95 2.34
N PRO A 66 11.50 18.47 1.37
CA PRO A 66 11.77 19.22 0.14
C PRO A 66 10.48 19.60 -0.61
N LYS A 67 10.50 20.75 -1.31
CA LYS A 67 9.34 21.28 -2.07
C LYS A 67 8.76 20.29 -3.08
N GLU A 68 9.65 19.55 -3.74
CA GLU A 68 9.32 18.61 -4.81
C GLU A 68 8.93 17.21 -4.28
N LYS A 69 9.20 16.93 -3.00
CA LYS A 69 9.06 15.60 -2.38
C LYS A 69 8.16 15.65 -1.15
N LYS A 70 6.90 16.09 -1.34
CA LYS A 70 5.92 16.23 -0.25
C LYS A 70 5.11 14.96 -0.05
N CYS A 71 4.68 14.33 -1.14
CA CYS A 71 4.01 13.05 -1.11
C CYS A 71 4.42 12.18 -2.30
N ILE A 72 4.23 10.88 -2.17
CA ILE A 72 4.48 9.90 -3.23
C ILE A 72 3.10 9.41 -3.68
N VAL A 73 2.84 9.39 -4.99
CA VAL A 73 1.56 8.96 -5.56
C VAL A 73 1.77 7.78 -6.48
N TYR A 74 0.85 6.82 -6.42
CA TYR A 74 0.59 5.86 -7.48
C TYR A 74 -0.80 6.14 -8.02
N ARG A 75 -0.86 6.56 -9.28
CA ARG A 75 -2.12 6.83 -9.98
C ARG A 75 -2.56 5.60 -10.74
N GLY A 76 -3.82 5.23 -10.61
CA GLY A 76 -4.37 4.15 -11.42
C GLY A 76 -4.31 2.76 -10.79
N ALA A 77 -4.14 2.63 -9.47
CA ALA A 77 -4.07 1.33 -8.80
C ALA A 77 -5.38 0.54 -8.97
N PRO A 78 -5.39 -0.64 -9.62
CA PRO A 78 -6.62 -1.36 -9.88
C PRO A 78 -7.14 -2.06 -8.61
N CYS A 79 -8.46 -2.09 -8.49
CA CYS A 79 -9.24 -2.83 -7.49
C CYS A 79 -10.30 -3.65 -8.23
N THR A 80 -9.99 -4.93 -8.45
CA THR A 80 -10.82 -5.87 -9.21
C THR A 80 -11.90 -6.53 -8.36
N GLU A 81 -11.66 -6.65 -7.05
CA GLU A 81 -12.50 -7.39 -6.12
C GLU A 81 -12.96 -6.51 -4.96
N ARG A 82 -14.18 -6.75 -4.48
CA ARG A 82 -14.69 -6.13 -3.25
C ARG A 82 -14.23 -6.90 -2.04
N ALA A 83 -14.13 -6.21 -0.90
CA ALA A 83 -13.91 -6.89 0.36
C ALA A 83 -15.12 -7.81 0.64
N PRO A 84 -14.90 -9.09 0.98
CA PRO A 84 -15.98 -10.01 1.25
C PRO A 84 -16.92 -9.46 2.33
N VAL A 85 -18.21 -9.48 2.03
CA VAL A 85 -19.27 -9.10 2.95
C VAL A 85 -19.63 -10.36 3.74
N ASP A 86 -18.97 -10.59 4.88
CA ASP A 86 -19.18 -11.77 5.74
C ASP A 86 -20.63 -12.26 5.74
N SER A 87 -20.92 -13.35 5.01
CA SER A 87 -22.17 -14.12 5.12
C SER A 87 -21.94 -15.50 5.73
N THR A 88 -20.71 -15.83 6.09
CA THR A 88 -20.36 -17.07 6.78
C THR A 88 -19.32 -16.76 7.84
N ASN A 89 -19.69 -16.99 9.10
CA ASN A 89 -18.75 -17.11 10.20
C ASN A 89 -17.54 -17.94 9.75
N ALA A 90 -16.34 -17.40 9.95
CA ALA A 90 -15.01 -17.94 9.60
C ALA A 90 -14.35 -17.35 8.33
N SER A 91 -13.96 -16.08 8.40
CA SER A 91 -12.58 -15.77 8.04
C SER A 91 -11.75 -15.99 9.30
N PRO A 92 -10.61 -16.70 9.27
CA PRO A 92 -9.75 -16.75 10.44
C PRO A 92 -9.25 -15.32 10.67
N GLU A 93 -9.80 -14.64 11.67
CA GLU A 93 -9.12 -13.53 12.31
C GLU A 93 -7.86 -14.14 12.94
N ALA A 94 -6.79 -14.26 12.15
CA ALA A 94 -5.46 -14.49 12.67
C ALA A 94 -5.07 -13.17 13.36
N VAL A 95 -5.48 -13.08 14.62
CA VAL A 95 -4.96 -12.09 15.54
C VAL A 95 -3.51 -12.50 15.76
N ASP A 96 -2.57 -11.73 15.23
CA ASP A 96 -1.15 -11.92 15.59
C ASP A 96 -1.03 -11.77 17.12
N GLU A 97 0.02 -12.32 17.73
CA GLU A 97 0.21 -12.28 19.21
C GLU A 97 0.16 -10.84 19.78
N ASP A 98 0.24 -9.82 18.93
CA ASP A 98 0.16 -8.39 19.21
C ASP A 98 -1.24 -7.72 18.96
N ASP A 99 -2.36 -8.45 18.85
CA ASP A 99 -3.72 -7.88 18.69
C ASP A 99 -3.93 -7.01 17.42
N PHE A 100 -3.16 -7.27 16.35
CA PHE A 100 -3.34 -6.60 15.06
C PHE A 100 -4.02 -7.54 14.07
N VAL A 101 -5.13 -7.09 13.47
CA VAL A 101 -5.89 -7.88 12.47
C VAL A 101 -5.12 -7.87 11.15
N LEU A 102 -4.38 -8.94 10.90
CA LEU A 102 -3.89 -9.26 9.56
C LEU A 102 -5.03 -9.95 8.83
N THR A 103 -5.60 -9.30 7.82
CA THR A 103 -6.55 -9.99 6.93
C THR A 103 -5.75 -10.92 6.03
N GLU A 104 -5.70 -12.22 6.37
CA GLU A 104 -5.24 -13.23 5.43
C GLU A 104 -6.26 -13.33 4.29
N ALA A 105 -5.97 -12.65 3.18
CA ALA A 105 -6.61 -12.98 1.92
C ALA A 105 -6.04 -14.34 1.48
N THR A 106 -6.90 -15.36 1.35
CA THR A 106 -6.56 -16.57 0.61
C THR A 106 -6.09 -16.14 -0.77
N GLN A 107 -4.79 -16.22 -1.03
CA GLN A 107 -4.24 -16.03 -2.36
C GLN A 107 -4.74 -17.20 -3.22
N VAL A 108 -5.88 -17.02 -3.86
CA VAL A 108 -6.24 -17.86 -5.00
C VAL A 108 -5.22 -17.50 -6.08
N ALA A 109 -4.32 -18.43 -6.36
CA ALA A 109 -3.36 -18.28 -7.44
C ALA A 109 -4.14 -17.91 -8.71
N LEU A 110 -3.85 -16.73 -9.26
CA LEU A 110 -4.30 -16.39 -10.60
C LEU A 110 -3.83 -17.51 -11.54
N PRO A 111 -4.67 -18.02 -12.45
CA PRO A 111 -4.21 -18.96 -13.45
C PRO A 111 -3.08 -18.28 -14.21
N ALA A 112 -1.92 -18.94 -14.25
CA ALA A 112 -0.78 -18.49 -15.03
C ALA A 112 -1.26 -18.25 -16.46
N THR A 113 -1.27 -16.98 -16.90
CA THR A 113 -1.34 -16.64 -18.31
C THR A 113 -0.17 -17.32 -18.99
N ALA A 114 -0.46 -18.44 -19.65
CA ALA A 114 0.46 -19.11 -20.52
C ALA A 114 0.84 -18.12 -21.62
N LEU A 115 2.13 -17.79 -21.65
CA LEU A 115 2.76 -17.05 -22.73
C LEU A 115 2.41 -17.77 -24.04
N GLU A 116 1.81 -17.02 -24.96
CA GLU A 116 1.49 -17.48 -26.31
C GLU A 116 2.78 -17.97 -26.98
N GLU A 117 2.81 -19.24 -27.36
CA GLU A 117 3.82 -19.72 -28.29
C GLU A 117 3.53 -19.12 -29.67
N GLU A 118 4.49 -18.32 -30.15
CA GLU A 118 4.57 -17.82 -31.52
C GLU A 118 4.40 -18.99 -32.52
N LYS A 119 3.19 -19.18 -33.04
CA LYS A 119 2.96 -20.10 -34.16
C LYS A 119 3.39 -19.39 -35.44
N VAL A 120 4.62 -19.69 -35.85
CA VAL A 120 5.17 -19.35 -37.17
C VAL A 120 4.14 -19.66 -38.26
N LEU A 121 3.73 -18.61 -38.98
CA LEU A 121 2.88 -18.69 -40.16
C LEU A 121 3.66 -19.37 -41.29
N THR A 122 3.42 -20.66 -41.50
CA THR A 122 3.82 -21.37 -42.72
C THR A 122 2.78 -21.11 -43.80
N TRP A 123 3.13 -20.28 -44.77
CA TRP A 123 2.38 -20.06 -46.00
C TRP A 123 2.70 -21.20 -46.97
N ASP A 124 1.82 -22.19 -47.11
CA ASP A 124 1.68 -23.04 -48.31
C ASP A 124 0.38 -23.88 -48.26
N GLU A 125 -0.53 -23.52 -49.19
CA GLU A 125 -1.47 -24.32 -50.01
C GLU A 125 -2.62 -25.18 -49.43
N ASP A 126 -3.83 -24.80 -49.92
CA ASP A 126 -5.01 -25.58 -50.36
C ASP A 126 -6.16 -26.00 -49.41
N ASP A 127 -7.36 -25.49 -49.79
CA ASP A 127 -8.74 -26.01 -49.70
C ASP A 127 -9.34 -26.45 -48.35
N ASP A 128 -10.34 -25.71 -47.86
CA ASP A 128 -11.78 -25.96 -48.15
C ASP A 128 -12.70 -25.23 -47.13
N ASP A 129 -13.88 -24.88 -47.62
CA ASP A 129 -14.95 -24.04 -47.08
C ASP A 129 -15.53 -24.47 -45.71
N SER A 130 -15.77 -23.51 -44.79
CA SER A 130 -17.06 -23.31 -44.10
C SER A 130 -17.00 -22.35 -42.88
N GLY A 131 -17.74 -21.24 -42.98
CA GLY A 131 -18.42 -20.58 -41.84
C GLY A 131 -17.62 -19.60 -40.98
N GLU A 132 -17.50 -18.35 -41.44
CA GLU A 132 -17.19 -17.21 -40.57
C GLU A 132 -18.38 -16.93 -39.62
N GLU A 133 -18.33 -17.42 -38.39
CA GLU A 133 -18.95 -16.74 -37.26
C GLU A 133 -17.86 -15.92 -36.56
N ASP A 134 -17.91 -14.61 -36.79
CA ASP A 134 -17.20 -13.58 -36.06
C ASP A 134 -17.57 -13.70 -34.57
N VAL A 135 -16.79 -14.47 -33.81
CA VAL A 135 -16.82 -14.45 -32.35
C VAL A 135 -16.22 -13.13 -31.90
N VAL A 136 -17.05 -12.09 -32.00
CA VAL A 136 -16.86 -10.84 -31.28
C VAL A 136 -16.74 -11.24 -29.82
N ALA A 137 -15.52 -11.23 -29.29
CA ALA A 137 -15.27 -11.37 -27.87
C ALA A 137 -16.04 -10.25 -27.19
N THR A 138 -17.22 -10.58 -26.66
CA THR A 138 -18.02 -9.68 -25.86
C THR A 138 -17.17 -9.33 -24.65
N ALA A 139 -16.71 -8.08 -24.60
CA ALA A 139 -16.07 -7.50 -23.45
C ALA A 139 -16.93 -7.82 -22.22
N THR A 140 -16.44 -8.72 -21.37
CA THR A 140 -17.03 -8.98 -20.07
C THR A 140 -17.17 -7.65 -19.36
N ASP A 141 -18.40 -7.27 -19.02
CA ASP A 141 -18.73 -6.00 -18.38
C ASP A 141 -17.74 -5.71 -17.24
N ASN A 142 -16.83 -4.76 -17.47
CA ASN A 142 -15.82 -4.33 -16.50
C ASN A 142 -16.45 -3.39 -15.45
N SER A 143 -17.74 -3.59 -15.13
CA SER A 143 -18.57 -2.72 -14.28
C SER A 143 -18.14 -2.74 -12.81
N ASN A 144 -17.29 -3.69 -12.43
CA ASN A 144 -16.79 -3.85 -11.07
C ASN A 144 -15.36 -3.34 -10.88
N LEU A 145 -14.63 -3.02 -11.95
CA LEU A 145 -13.28 -2.48 -11.83
C LEU A 145 -13.35 -1.07 -11.25
N ARG A 146 -12.63 -0.86 -10.14
CA ARG A 146 -12.38 0.45 -9.56
C ARG A 146 -10.91 0.77 -9.64
N VAL A 147 -10.62 2.05 -9.68
CA VAL A 147 -9.26 2.56 -9.83
C VAL A 147 -8.97 3.51 -8.68
N TYR A 148 -7.81 3.40 -8.06
CA TYR A 148 -7.43 4.20 -6.90
C TYR A 148 -6.18 5.02 -7.17
N ASP A 149 -6.22 6.30 -6.79
CA ASP A 149 -5.00 7.06 -6.56
C ASP A 149 -4.56 6.87 -5.11
N VAL A 150 -3.38 6.29 -4.95
CA VAL A 150 -2.77 5.98 -3.65
C VAL A 150 -1.70 7.02 -3.34
N TYR A 151 -1.83 7.68 -2.20
CA TYR A 151 -0.88 8.69 -1.73
C TYR A 151 -0.20 8.23 -0.45
N ILE A 152 1.12 8.35 -0.39
CA ILE A 152 1.92 8.16 0.82
C ILE A 152 2.45 9.51 1.27
N VAL A 153 2.19 9.84 2.53
CA VAL A 153 2.63 11.08 3.16
C VAL A 153 3.34 10.78 4.47
N TYR A 154 4.38 11.53 4.79
CA TYR A 154 5.03 11.43 6.10
C TYR A 154 4.21 12.13 7.20
N ASP A 155 3.81 11.36 8.22
CA ASP A 155 3.16 11.89 9.42
C ASP A 155 4.21 12.30 10.47
N LYS A 156 4.34 13.61 10.72
CA LYS A 156 5.32 14.15 11.68
C LYS A 156 5.10 13.68 13.12
N TYR A 157 3.84 13.46 13.52
CA TYR A 157 3.51 13.13 14.90
C TYR A 157 3.91 11.69 15.22
N TYR A 158 3.54 10.77 14.34
CA TYR A 158 3.86 9.35 14.51
C TYR A 158 5.24 8.97 13.98
N GLN A 159 5.84 9.83 13.15
CA GLN A 159 7.14 9.58 12.51
C GLN A 159 7.08 8.34 11.63
N THR A 160 5.98 8.18 10.88
CA THR A 160 5.70 7.03 10.04
C THR A 160 5.05 7.46 8.73
N PRO A 161 5.15 6.65 7.66
CA PRO A 161 4.37 6.85 6.45
C PRO A 161 2.89 6.62 6.75
N ARG A 162 2.05 7.44 6.14
CA ARG A 162 0.60 7.39 6.22
C ARG A 162 0.02 7.32 4.83
N MET A 163 -0.93 6.41 4.61
CA MET A 163 -1.55 6.21 3.31
C MET A 163 -2.92 6.88 3.21
N TYR A 164 -3.20 7.44 2.05
CA TYR A 164 -4.47 8.02 1.65
C TYR A 164 -4.91 7.45 0.31
N LEU A 165 -6.21 7.21 0.14
CA LEU A 165 -6.80 6.55 -1.03
C LEU A 165 -7.94 7.40 -1.58
N VAL A 166 -7.89 7.67 -2.88
CA VAL A 166 -8.96 8.34 -3.62
C VAL A 166 -9.44 7.39 -4.72
N GLY A 167 -10.68 6.95 -4.60
CA GLY A 167 -11.26 5.98 -5.54
C GLY A 167 -11.98 6.65 -6.71
N TYR A 168 -11.89 6.02 -7.87
CA TYR A 168 -12.52 6.37 -9.13
C TYR A 168 -13.21 5.14 -9.73
N ALA A 169 -14.18 5.37 -10.61
CA ALA A 169 -14.72 4.32 -11.47
C ALA A 169 -13.65 3.81 -12.46
N SER A 170 -14.01 2.83 -13.28
CA SER A 170 -13.12 2.24 -14.28
C SER A 170 -12.54 3.24 -15.28
N ASP A 171 -13.16 4.41 -15.44
CA ASP A 171 -12.72 5.50 -16.30
C ASP A 171 -11.58 6.36 -15.71
N HIS A 172 -11.24 6.19 -14.43
CA HIS A 172 -10.27 7.01 -13.69
C HIS A 172 -10.60 8.53 -13.70
N VAL A 173 -11.86 8.88 -13.98
CA VAL A 173 -12.34 10.28 -14.05
C VAL A 173 -13.46 10.49 -13.06
N THR A 174 -14.39 9.55 -12.96
CA THR A 174 -15.56 9.67 -12.10
C THR A 174 -15.20 9.30 -10.67
N PRO A 175 -15.21 10.24 -9.69
CA PRO A 175 -14.84 9.94 -8.31
C PRO A 175 -15.90 9.05 -7.65
N LEU A 176 -15.44 8.08 -6.85
CA LEU A 176 -16.32 7.22 -6.07
C LEU A 176 -16.85 7.92 -4.84
N SER A 177 -18.07 7.54 -4.44
CA SER A 177 -18.62 7.95 -3.16
C SER A 177 -17.89 7.27 -2.00
N MET A 178 -17.95 7.89 -0.82
CA MET A 178 -17.42 7.30 0.42
C MET A 178 -18.06 5.96 0.77
N GLY A 179 -19.33 5.74 0.38
CA GLY A 179 -20.00 4.45 0.57
C GLY A 179 -19.39 3.36 -0.29
N GLN A 180 -19.15 3.67 -1.57
CA GLN A 180 -18.54 2.75 -2.52
C GLN A 180 -17.13 2.38 -2.12
N MET A 181 -16.27 3.35 -1.77
CA MET A 181 -14.90 3.03 -1.35
C MET A 181 -14.86 2.17 -0.07
N LYS A 182 -15.91 2.21 0.76
CA LYS A 182 -16.11 1.30 1.91
C LYS A 182 -16.67 -0.08 1.53
N GLU A 183 -16.76 -0.41 0.25
CA GLU A 183 -17.02 -1.79 -0.17
C GLU A 183 -15.70 -2.48 -0.53
N ASP A 184 -14.65 -1.70 -0.79
CA ASP A 184 -13.32 -2.22 -1.12
C ASP A 184 -12.47 -2.47 0.13
N VAL A 185 -12.89 -2.01 1.31
CA VAL A 185 -12.17 -2.22 2.58
C VAL A 185 -12.92 -3.24 3.46
N TYR A 186 -12.17 -4.09 4.17
CA TYR A 186 -12.75 -5.08 5.08
C TYR A 186 -13.49 -4.42 6.23
N ARG A 187 -14.64 -4.99 6.61
CA ARG A 187 -15.49 -4.43 7.66
C ARG A 187 -14.80 -4.36 9.02
N SER A 188 -13.99 -5.37 9.35
CA SER A 188 -13.19 -5.44 10.57
C SER A 188 -12.20 -4.28 10.71
N ASN A 189 -11.74 -3.72 9.60
CA ASN A 189 -10.76 -2.64 9.56
C ASN A 189 -11.38 -1.24 9.70
N TYR A 190 -12.72 -1.11 9.59
CA TYR A 190 -13.40 0.17 9.77
C TYR A 190 -13.36 0.69 11.19
N GLY A 191 -13.02 1.97 11.33
CA GLY A 191 -13.00 2.65 12.64
C GLY A 191 -11.85 2.24 13.54
N LYS A 192 -11.20 1.09 13.28
CA LYS A 192 -9.94 0.69 13.90
C LYS A 192 -8.76 1.29 13.15
N THR A 193 -8.61 0.91 11.87
CA THR A 193 -7.44 1.25 11.06
C THR A 193 -7.80 2.24 9.96
N VAL A 194 -9.02 2.15 9.40
CA VAL A 194 -9.44 3.00 8.28
C VAL A 194 -10.39 4.10 8.73
N THR A 195 -10.08 5.33 8.33
CA THR A 195 -10.78 6.56 8.71
C THR A 195 -10.97 7.48 7.49
N ILE A 196 -11.81 8.51 7.61
CA ILE A 196 -11.98 9.54 6.56
C ILE A 196 -11.28 10.81 7.03
N ASP A 197 -10.22 11.21 6.35
CA ASP A 197 -9.42 12.39 6.69
C ASP A 197 -9.13 13.25 5.45
N PRO A 198 -9.00 14.58 5.61
CA PRO A 198 -8.51 15.42 4.54
C PRO A 198 -7.05 15.10 4.23
N HIS A 199 -6.72 14.98 2.95
CA HIS A 199 -5.34 14.80 2.52
C HIS A 199 -4.51 16.07 2.88
N PRO A 200 -3.32 15.96 3.48
CA PRO A 200 -2.56 17.12 3.98
C PRO A 200 -2.10 18.10 2.88
N VAL A 201 -1.79 17.59 1.68
CA VAL A 201 -1.45 18.42 0.50
C VAL A 201 -2.69 18.84 -0.30
N LEU A 202 -3.55 17.89 -0.70
CA LEU A 202 -4.70 18.14 -1.57
C LEU A 202 -5.93 18.75 -0.88
N SER A 203 -6.02 18.67 0.46
CA SER A 203 -7.16 19.13 1.27
C SER A 203 -8.53 18.52 0.93
N ILE A 204 -8.57 17.44 0.12
CA ILE A 204 -9.79 16.69 -0.20
C ILE A 204 -10.05 15.61 0.84
N PRO A 205 -11.31 15.36 1.24
CA PRO A 205 -11.64 14.25 2.12
C PRO A 205 -11.43 12.93 1.36
N CYS A 206 -10.64 12.04 1.94
CA CYS A 206 -10.31 10.74 1.34
C CYS A 206 -10.24 9.65 2.41
N ILE A 207 -10.16 8.40 1.98
CA ILE A 207 -9.93 7.29 2.90
C ILE A 207 -8.47 7.38 3.36
N SER A 208 -8.24 7.27 4.67
CA SER A 208 -6.91 7.29 5.27
C SER A 208 -6.72 6.12 6.23
N ILE A 209 -5.57 5.48 6.13
CA ILE A 209 -5.11 4.44 7.03
C ILE A 209 -4.39 5.11 8.21
N HIS A 210 -4.91 4.90 9.42
CA HIS A 210 -4.47 5.61 10.60
C HIS A 210 -3.11 5.10 11.10
N PRO A 211 -2.11 5.99 11.30
CA PRO A 211 -0.72 5.58 11.49
C PRO A 211 -0.33 5.11 12.90
N CYS A 212 -1.28 5.05 13.85
CA CYS A 212 -0.96 4.82 15.27
C CYS A 212 -0.22 3.51 15.57
N ARG A 213 -0.46 2.46 14.77
CA ARG A 213 0.19 1.16 14.94
C ARG A 213 1.25 0.87 13.88
N HIS A 214 1.48 1.77 12.92
CA HIS A 214 2.44 1.53 11.84
C HIS A 214 3.86 1.28 12.36
N ALA A 215 4.30 2.04 13.37
CA ALA A 215 5.62 1.88 13.96
C ALA A 215 5.80 0.51 14.63
N GLU A 216 4.79 0.09 15.40
CA GLU A 216 4.77 -1.21 16.06
C GLU A 216 4.80 -2.35 15.03
N THR A 217 3.95 -2.29 14.00
CA THR A 217 3.90 -3.33 12.97
C THR A 217 5.16 -3.40 12.13
N MET A 218 5.73 -2.26 11.72
CA MET A 218 7.01 -2.25 10.98
C MET A 218 8.13 -2.87 11.82
N ARG A 219 8.18 -2.56 13.12
CA ARG A 219 9.15 -3.16 14.05
C ARG A 219 8.95 -4.67 14.18
N SER A 220 7.71 -5.15 14.36
CA SER A 220 7.44 -6.59 14.44
C SER A 220 7.81 -7.32 13.14
N LEU A 221 7.55 -6.73 11.97
CA LEU A 221 7.98 -7.29 10.68
C LEU A 221 9.52 -7.38 10.56
N MET A 222 10.25 -6.35 11.01
CA MET A 222 11.71 -6.38 11.04
C MET A 222 12.26 -7.43 12.03
N HIS A 223 11.62 -7.62 13.17
CA HIS A 223 11.99 -8.69 14.10
C HIS A 223 11.82 -10.07 13.47
N ARG A 224 10.73 -10.30 12.74
CA ARG A 224 10.50 -11.57 12.02
C ARG A 224 11.56 -11.80 10.93
N MET A 225 11.93 -10.76 10.17
CA MET A 225 13.04 -10.84 9.21
C MET A 225 14.38 -11.18 9.91
N GLN A 226 14.64 -10.56 11.06
CA GLN A 226 15.85 -10.79 11.84
C GLN A 226 15.91 -12.24 12.35
N GLU A 227 14.81 -12.79 12.85
CA GLU A 227 14.73 -14.17 13.31
C GLU A 227 14.95 -15.18 12.18
N ASN A 228 14.37 -14.92 11.00
CA ASN A 228 14.57 -15.76 9.82
C ASN A 228 16.03 -15.71 9.36
N TYR A 229 16.62 -14.51 9.23
CA TYR A 229 18.03 -14.34 8.91
C TYR A 229 18.94 -15.10 9.89
N ASN A 230 18.69 -14.97 11.19
CA ASN A 230 19.46 -15.65 12.22
C ASN A 230 19.33 -17.18 12.13
N ARG A 231 18.17 -17.69 11.71
CA ARG A 231 17.93 -19.13 11.53
C ARG A 231 18.70 -19.69 10.33
N GLU A 232 18.72 -18.96 9.22
CA GLU A 232 19.46 -19.36 8.02
C GLU A 232 20.98 -19.30 8.23
N LYS A 233 21.44 -18.27 8.96
CA LYS A 233 22.85 -18.04 9.26
C LYS A 233 23.32 -18.67 10.57
N ALA A 234 22.48 -19.46 11.24
CA ALA A 234 22.79 -20.10 12.53
C ALA A 234 24.07 -20.97 12.48
N ASN A 235 24.41 -21.52 11.31
CA ASN A 235 25.56 -22.39 11.11
C ASN A 235 26.81 -21.67 10.59
N ASP A 236 26.75 -20.35 10.37
CA ASP A 236 27.85 -19.54 9.84
C ASP A 236 28.50 -18.71 10.96
N PRO A 237 29.70 -19.09 11.45
CA PRO A 237 30.38 -18.38 12.54
C PRO A 237 30.89 -16.97 12.16
N ASN A 238 30.86 -16.60 10.88
CA ASN A 238 31.25 -15.27 10.39
C ASN A 238 30.05 -14.43 9.93
N ALA A 239 28.82 -14.81 10.26
CA ALA A 239 27.64 -14.08 9.85
C ALA A 239 27.61 -12.66 10.45
N GLU A 240 27.47 -11.65 9.59
CA GLU A 240 27.24 -10.27 10.02
C GLU A 240 25.85 -10.13 10.67
N PRO A 241 25.69 -9.25 11.67
CA PRO A 241 24.40 -9.03 12.31
C PRO A 241 23.40 -8.46 11.30
N PHE A 242 22.14 -8.89 11.42
CA PHE A 242 21.07 -8.36 10.58
C PHE A 242 20.88 -6.86 10.81
N VAL A 243 21.01 -6.08 9.74
CA VAL A 243 20.68 -4.65 9.71
C VAL A 243 19.73 -4.41 8.56
N PHE A 244 18.54 -3.90 8.88
CA PHE A 244 17.55 -3.58 7.86
C PHE A 244 17.95 -2.30 7.11
N PRO A 245 18.04 -2.31 5.77
CA PRO A 245 18.35 -1.10 5.01
C PRO A 245 17.17 -0.12 5.02
N THR A 246 17.34 1.04 5.67
CA THR A 246 16.25 2.02 5.89
C THR A 246 15.64 2.58 4.60
N HIS A 247 16.40 2.66 3.51
CA HIS A 247 15.90 3.04 2.19
C HIS A 247 14.85 2.06 1.62
N LEU A 248 14.70 0.86 2.20
CA LEU A 248 13.67 -0.11 1.80
C LEU A 248 12.41 -0.04 2.69
N ALA A 249 12.36 0.91 3.63
CA ALA A 249 11.27 1.02 4.60
C ALA A 249 9.89 1.23 3.96
N LEU A 250 9.79 1.95 2.84
CA LEU A 250 8.51 2.13 2.15
C LEU A 250 8.03 0.87 1.43
N LEU A 251 8.94 0.01 0.95
CA LEU A 251 8.56 -1.30 0.40
C LEU A 251 8.03 -2.21 1.49
N LEU A 252 8.68 -2.22 2.66
CA LEU A 252 8.17 -2.92 3.85
C LEU A 252 6.80 -2.39 4.27
N PHE A 253 6.62 -1.07 4.25
CA PHE A 253 5.33 -0.44 4.53
C PHE A 253 4.25 -0.84 3.52
N LEU A 254 4.55 -0.87 2.22
CA LEU A 254 3.60 -1.32 1.19
C LEU A 254 3.22 -2.78 1.37
N LYS A 255 4.18 -3.65 1.73
CA LYS A 255 3.89 -5.05 2.07
C LYS A 255 2.93 -5.15 3.25
N PHE A 256 3.15 -4.36 4.30
CA PHE A 256 2.21 -4.23 5.42
C PHE A 256 0.83 -3.75 4.96
N ILE A 257 0.73 -2.72 4.13
CA ILE A 257 -0.58 -2.23 3.69
C ILE A 257 -1.32 -3.24 2.80
N SER A 258 -0.58 -4.00 1.99
CA SER A 258 -1.18 -5.07 1.18
C SER A 258 -1.86 -6.16 2.02
N THR A 259 -1.46 -6.35 3.29
CA THR A 259 -2.16 -7.28 4.19
C THR A 259 -3.38 -6.65 4.86
N VAL A 260 -3.43 -5.32 5.01
CA VAL A 260 -4.58 -4.59 5.59
C VAL A 260 -5.67 -4.35 4.56
N LEU A 261 -5.29 -4.09 3.30
CA LEU A 261 -6.18 -3.76 2.19
C LEU A 261 -5.83 -4.61 0.95
N PRO A 262 -6.09 -5.93 0.97
CA PRO A 262 -5.64 -6.83 -0.08
C PRO A 262 -6.38 -6.68 -1.41
N THR A 263 -7.51 -5.97 -1.43
CA THR A 263 -8.35 -5.73 -2.62
C THR A 263 -7.72 -4.76 -3.63
N ILE A 264 -6.81 -3.89 -3.18
CA ILE A 264 -6.15 -2.87 -4.01
C ILE A 264 -4.73 -3.34 -4.34
N GLN A 265 -4.35 -3.24 -5.62
CA GLN A 265 -3.02 -3.64 -6.07
C GLN A 265 -2.05 -2.46 -5.99
N TYR A 266 -1.08 -2.54 -5.07
CA TYR A 266 -0.09 -1.48 -4.82
C TYR A 266 1.22 -1.62 -5.62
N ASP A 267 1.27 -2.60 -6.54
CA ASP A 267 2.46 -2.99 -7.33
C ASP A 267 3.75 -3.02 -6.49
N VAL A 268 3.85 -4.03 -5.63
CA VAL A 268 5.09 -4.38 -4.95
C VAL A 268 5.77 -5.44 -5.81
N SER A 269 6.40 -5.01 -6.91
CA SER A 269 7.17 -5.88 -7.82
C SER A 269 7.97 -6.93 -7.03
N SER A 270 7.79 -8.19 -7.40
CA SER A 270 8.05 -9.46 -6.70
C SER A 270 9.49 -9.75 -6.19
N GLY A 271 10.32 -8.74 -5.93
CA GLY A 271 11.69 -8.89 -5.44
C GLY A 271 11.88 -8.76 -3.92
N PHE A 272 10.84 -8.38 -3.16
CA PHE A 272 10.89 -8.28 -1.70
C PHE A 272 10.19 -9.49 -1.06
N HIS A 273 10.82 -10.66 -1.19
CA HIS A 273 10.44 -11.79 -0.36
C HIS A 273 10.96 -11.53 1.05
N LEU A 274 10.03 -11.50 2.02
CA LEU A 274 10.34 -11.74 3.42
C LEU A 274 10.90 -13.16 3.48
N VAL A 275 12.21 -13.29 3.30
CA VAL A 275 12.92 -14.53 3.64
C VAL A 275 12.89 -14.64 5.16
#